data_AF-A0A9X5CJF0-F1
#
_entry.id   AF-A0A9X5CJF0-F1
#
_cell.length_a   1.000
_cell.length_b   1.000
_cell.length_c   1.000
_cell.angle_alpha   90.00
_cell.angle_beta   90.00
_cell.angle_gamma   90.00
#
_symmetry.space_group_name_H-M   'P 1'
#
loop_
_entity.id
_entity.type
_entity.pdbx_description
1 polymer ?
#
loop_
_entity_poly.entity_id
_entity_poly.type
_entity_poly.pdbx_seq_one_letter_code
_entity_poly.pdbx_strand_id
1 'polypeptide(L)' 'RCREAYCAGYAARAGWDPRKKHGLLRAYETDRAVYEVLYEARHRPDWLPVPMAAIERLAVRGD' A
#
# COMPACT_ATOMS: atom_id res chain seq x y z
N ARG A 1 -11.47 5.08 5.03
CA ARG A 1 -11.50 6.23 5.97
C ARG A 1 -10.15 6.93 6.12
N CYS A 2 -9.16 6.43 6.88
CA CYS A 2 -7.89 7.17 7.06
C CYS A 2 -7.10 7.39 5.75
N ARG A 3 -6.98 6.35 4.92
CA ARG A 3 -6.34 6.44 3.58
C ARG A 3 -6.98 7.50 2.69
N GLU A 4 -8.32 7.54 2.64
CA GLU A 4 -9.06 8.50 1.82
C GLU A 4 -8.85 9.93 2.29
N ALA A 5 -8.91 10.16 3.61
CA ALA A 5 -8.67 11.48 4.19
C ALA A 5 -7.24 11.96 3.93
N TYR A 6 -6.25 11.08 4.06
CA TYR A 6 -4.86 11.40 3.73
C TYR A 6 -4.69 11.77 2.26
N CYS A 7 -5.22 10.96 1.33
CA CYS A 7 -5.14 11.26 -0.10
C CYS A 7 -5.88 12.55 -0.47
N ALA A 8 -7.03 12.84 0.18
CA ALA A 8 -7.77 14.07 -0.05
C ALA A 8 -6.96 15.30 0.40
N GLY A 9 -6.34 15.26 1.58
CA GLY A 9 -5.44 16.32 2.06
C GLY A 9 -4.22 16.50 1.16
N TYR A 10 -3.59 15.39 0.74
CA TYR A 10 -2.48 15.41 -0.21
C TYR A 10 -2.89 16.08 -1.53
N ALA A 11 -4.03 15.69 -2.08
CA ALA A 11 -4.55 16.25 -3.33
C ALA A 11 -4.82 17.76 -3.24
N ALA A 12 -5.44 18.20 -2.13
CA ALA A 12 -5.71 19.61 -1.88
C ALA A 12 -4.42 20.45 -1.81
N ARG A 13 -3.34 19.90 -1.25
CA ARG A 13 -2.08 20.64 -1.06
C ARG A 13 -1.12 20.55 -2.24
N ALA A 14 -1.07 19.40 -2.92
CA ALA A 14 -0.12 19.12 -4.01
C ALA A 14 -0.65 19.51 -5.40
N GLY A 15 -1.95 19.78 -5.55
CA GLY A 15 -2.57 20.11 -6.83
C GLY A 15 -2.81 18.91 -7.76
N TRP A 16 -2.55 17.68 -7.30
CA TRP A 16 -2.87 16.45 -8.01
C TRP A 16 -3.19 15.31 -7.04
N ASP A 17 -4.06 14.39 -7.46
CA ASP A 17 -4.53 13.29 -6.61
C ASP A 17 -3.73 12.00 -6.89
N PRO A 18 -3.01 11.44 -5.88
CA PRO A 18 -2.26 10.20 -6.05
C PRO A 18 -3.14 9.02 -6.46
N ARG A 19 -4.43 9.03 -6.11
CA ARG A 19 -5.38 7.98 -6.49
C ARG A 19 -5.68 7.96 -7.98
N LYS A 20 -5.49 9.08 -8.70
CA LYS A 20 -5.62 9.13 -10.17
C LYS A 20 -4.50 8.39 -10.90
N LYS A 21 -3.38 8.11 -10.22
CA LYS A 21 -2.27 7.28 -10.72
C LYS A 21 -2.30 5.89 -10.05
N HIS A 22 -3.47 5.26 -10.04
CA HIS A 22 -3.74 4.01 -9.31
C HIS A 22 -2.73 2.89 -9.62
N GLY A 23 -2.29 2.72 -10.87
CA GLY A 23 -1.29 1.72 -11.22
C GLY A 23 0.08 1.97 -10.57
N LEU A 24 0.54 3.23 -10.60
CA LEU A 24 1.82 3.62 -9.99
C LEU A 24 1.74 3.55 -8.46
N LEU A 25 0.64 4.05 -7.87
CA LEU A 25 0.42 3.96 -6.42
C LEU A 25 0.38 2.51 -5.95
N ARG A 26 -0.34 1.63 -6.67
CA ARG A 26 -0.38 0.20 -6.39
C ARG A 26 1.00 -0.43 -6.50
N ALA A 27 1.79 -0.09 -7.52
CA ALA A 27 3.14 -0.63 -7.67
C ALA A 27 4.04 -0.31 -6.46
N TYR A 28 4.03 0.93 -5.98
CA TYR A 28 4.78 1.31 -4.78
C TYR A 28 4.24 0.68 -3.49
N GLU A 29 2.90 0.58 -3.34
CA GLU A 29 2.29 -0.13 -2.21
C GLU A 29 2.71 -1.61 -2.20
N THR A 30 2.74 -2.27 -3.37
CA THR A 30 3.17 -3.67 -3.51
C THR A 30 4.67 -3.84 -3.24
N ASP A 31 5.54 -3.00 -3.79
CA ASP A 31 6.98 -3.06 -3.57
C ASP A 31 7.32 -2.96 -2.06
N ARG A 32 6.69 -1.99 -1.38
CA ARG A 32 6.83 -1.85 0.07
C ARG A 32 6.32 -3.08 0.82
N ALA A 33 5.17 -3.64 0.44
CA ALA A 33 4.63 -4.83 1.11
C ALA A 33 5.55 -6.05 0.94
N VAL A 34 6.17 -6.23 -0.24
CA VAL A 34 7.16 -7.30 -0.48
C VAL A 34 8.40 -7.12 0.39
N TYR A 35 8.91 -5.88 0.51
CA TYR A 35 9.99 -5.56 1.43
C TYR A 35 9.62 -5.91 2.87
N GLU A 36 8.42 -5.51 3.31
CA GLU A 36 7.92 -5.78 4.66
C GLU A 36 7.78 -7.29 4.91
N VAL A 37 7.30 -8.09 3.95
CA VAL A 37 7.26 -9.56 4.08
C VAL A 37 8.64 -10.15 4.37
N LEU A 38 9.66 -9.77 3.59
CA LEU A 38 11.03 -10.27 3.81
C LEU A 38 11.58 -9.80 5.15
N TYR A 39 11.25 -8.57 5.56
CA TYR A 39 11.69 -8.02 6.82
C TYR A 39 11.04 -8.73 8.02
N GLU A 40 9.71 -8.83 8.05
CA GLU A 40 8.98 -9.42 9.18
C GLU A 40 9.26 -10.92 9.31
N ALA A 41 9.35 -11.65 8.19
CA ALA A 41 9.71 -13.07 8.23
C ALA A 41 11.06 -13.34 8.92
N ARG A 42 11.99 -12.37 8.89
CA ARG A 42 13.33 -12.49 9.50
C ARG A 42 13.41 -11.95 10.92
N HIS A 43 12.65 -10.91 11.26
CA HIS A 43 12.84 -10.17 12.51
C HIS A 43 11.65 -10.26 13.47
N ARG A 44 10.42 -10.42 12.96
CA ARG A 44 9.18 -10.51 13.76
C ARG A 44 8.17 -11.43 13.05
N PRO A 45 8.38 -12.76 13.06
CA PRO A 45 7.54 -13.70 12.31
C PRO A 45 6.05 -13.60 12.65
N ASP A 46 5.71 -13.28 13.90
CA ASP A 46 4.32 -13.08 14.35
C ASP A 46 3.62 -11.90 13.65
N TRP A 47 4.38 -10.96 13.07
CA TRP A 47 3.86 -9.80 12.34
C TRP A 47 3.71 -10.07 10.84
N LEU A 48 4.24 -11.19 10.33
CA LEU A 48 4.16 -11.56 8.91
C LEU A 48 2.72 -11.55 8.32
N PRO A 49 1.66 -11.91 9.06
CA PRO A 49 0.30 -11.83 8.52
C PRO A 49 -0.12 -10.41 8.06
N VAL A 50 0.47 -9.35 8.63
CA VAL A 50 0.10 -7.97 8.30
C VAL A 50 0.49 -7.59 6.86
N PRO A 51 1.77 -7.67 6.43
CA PRO A 51 2.15 -7.36 5.05
C PRO A 51 1.62 -8.42 4.07
N MET A 52 1.46 -9.68 4.47
CA MET A 52 0.83 -10.71 3.61
C MET A 52 -0.62 -10.36 3.26
N ALA A 53 -1.42 -9.91 4.25
CA ALA A 53 -2.77 -9.44 3.98
C ALA A 53 -2.79 -8.20 3.05
N ALA A 54 -1.74 -7.38 3.06
CA ALA A 54 -1.60 -6.28 2.10
C ALA A 54 -1.34 -6.79 0.68
N ILE A 55 -0.43 -7.77 0.51
CA ILE A 55 -0.16 -8.41 -0.79
C ILE A 55 -1.44 -9.03 -1.35
N GLU A 56 -2.20 -9.79 -0.55
CA GLU A 56 -3.45 -10.40 -0.99
C GLU A 56 -4.44 -9.37 -1.54
N ARG A 57 -4.66 -8.26 -0.82
CA ARG A 57 -5.55 -7.18 -1.27
C ARG A 57 -5.06 -6.48 -2.54
N LEU A 58 -3.75 -6.33 -2.70
CA LEU A 58 -3.15 -5.63 -3.85
C LEU A 58 -3.04 -6.52 -5.09
N ALA A 59 -2.96 -7.84 -4.91
CA ALA A 59 -2.86 -8.84 -5.98
C ALA A 59 -4.21 -9.10 -6.67
N VAL A 60 -5.33 -8.87 -5.99
CA VAL A 60 -6.64 -8.87 -6.64
C VAL A 60 -6.68 -7.73 -7.65
N ARG A 61 -6.74 -8.10 -8.94
CA ARG A 61 -6.86 -7.15 -10.03
C ARG A 61 -8.13 -6.34 -9.80
N GLY A 62 -8.01 -5.03 -9.66
CA GLY A 62 -9.17 -4.15 -9.78
C GLY A 62 -9.67 -4.25 -11.21
N ASP A 63 -10.91 -4.71 -11.40
CA ASP A 63 -11.67 -4.47 -12.64
C ASP A 63 -11.75 -2.97 -12.94
#